data_AF-A0A662C808-F1
#
_entry.id   AF-A0A662C808-F1
#
_cell.length_a   1.000
_cell.length_b   1.000
_cell.length_c   1.000
_cell.angle_alpha   90.00
_cell.angle_beta   90.00
_cell.angle_gamma   90.00
#
_symmetry.space_group_name_H-M   'P 1'
#
loop_
_entity.id
_entity.type
_entity.pdbx_description
1 polymer ?
#
loop_
_entity_poly.entity_id
_entity_poly.type
_entity_poly.pdbx_seq_one_letter_code
_entity_poly.pdbx_strand_id
1 'polypeptide(L)' 'MINILRILISAVIGYWLSVELALDGFIRFLFFFGIFIAVSILIEIIRKIIVRIKLKNRKSKK' A
#
# COMPACT_ATOMS: atom_id res chain seq x y z
N MET A 1 12.35 6.89 -3.43
CA MET A 1 12.04 5.54 -3.99
C MET A 1 10.75 4.91 -3.45
N ILE A 2 10.41 5.03 -2.15
CA ILE A 2 9.17 4.45 -1.60
C ILE A 2 7.87 5.00 -2.23
N ASN A 3 7.82 6.28 -2.62
CA ASN A 3 6.63 6.84 -3.29
C ASN A 3 6.36 6.19 -4.65
N ILE A 4 7.41 5.94 -5.45
CA ILE A 4 7.28 5.30 -6.76
C ILE A 4 6.78 3.86 -6.61
N LEU A 5 7.31 3.12 -5.64
CA LEU A 5 6.86 1.75 -5.36
C LEU A 5 5.37 1.72 -4.97
N ARG A 6 4.93 2.66 -4.12
CA ARG A 6 3.52 2.78 -3.72
C ARG A 6 2.61 3.10 -4.90
N ILE A 7 3.03 4.00 -5.78
CA ILE A 7 2.28 4.36 -7.00
C ILE A 7 2.17 3.15 -7.92
N LEU A 8 3.28 2.42 -8.16
CA LEU A 8 3.29 1.20 -8.98
C LEU A 8 2.35 0.12 -8.43
N ILE A 9 2.45 -0.19 -7.13
CA ILE A 9 1.59 -1.20 -6.49
C ILE A 9 0.12 -0.80 -6.59
N SER A 10 -0.20 0.47 -6.31
CA SER A 10 -1.58 0.97 -6.39
C SER A 10 -2.10 0.97 -7.82
N ALA A 11 -1.24 1.27 -8.80
CA ALA A 11 -1.59 1.27 -10.22
C ALA A 11 -1.91 -0.16 -10.71
N VAL A 12 -1.05 -1.13 -10.38
CA VAL A 12 -1.23 -2.54 -10.77
C VAL A 12 -2.48 -3.13 -10.12
N ILE A 13 -2.62 -2.99 -8.80
CA ILE A 13 -3.77 -3.55 -8.05
C ILE A 13 -5.07 -2.85 -8.45
N GLY A 14 -5.06 -1.52 -8.52
CA GLY A 14 -6.23 -0.74 -8.90
C GLY A 14 -6.69 -1.03 -10.32
N TYR A 15 -5.75 -1.22 -11.26
CA TYR A 15 -6.08 -1.57 -12.64
C TYR A 15 -6.73 -2.95 -12.71
N TRP A 16 -6.09 -3.96 -12.13
CA TRP A 16 -6.59 -5.33 -12.12
C TRP A 16 -8.01 -5.39 -11.56
N LEU A 17 -8.22 -4.87 -10.35
CA LEU A 17 -9.52 -4.89 -9.69
C LEU A 17 -10.57 -4.07 -10.44
N SER A 18 -10.19 -2.95 -11.05
CA SER A 18 -11.14 -2.15 -11.84
C SER A 18 -11.66 -2.87 -13.07
N VAL A 19 -10.81 -3.71 -13.70
CA VAL A 19 -11.18 -4.53 -14.85
C VAL A 19 -12.09 -5.67 -14.40
N GLU A 20 -11.76 -6.33 -13.28
CA GLU A 20 -12.51 -7.47 -12.75
C GLU A 20 -13.89 -7.08 -12.22
N LEU A 21 -14.02 -5.88 -11.67
CA LEU A 21 -15.29 -5.32 -11.18
C LEU A 21 -16.06 -4.54 -12.25
N ALA A 22 -15.59 -4.51 -13.50
CA ALA A 22 -16.18 -3.73 -14.60
C ALA A 22 -16.54 -2.28 -14.20
N LEU A 23 -15.63 -1.63 -13.45
CA LEU A 23 -15.87 -0.28 -12.96
C LEU A 23 -15.59 0.74 -14.05
N ASP A 24 -16.61 1.54 -14.38
CA ASP A 24 -16.52 2.56 -15.41
C ASP A 24 -16.51 3.99 -14.87
N GLY A 25 -15.91 4.88 -15.65
CA GLY A 25 -15.92 6.32 -15.45
C GLY A 25 -15.47 6.78 -14.06
N PHE A 26 -16.33 7.56 -13.39
CA PHE A 26 -16.02 8.18 -12.10
C PHE A 26 -15.83 7.18 -10.94
N ILE A 27 -16.55 6.04 -10.99
CA ILE A 27 -16.47 5.01 -9.95
C ILE A 27 -15.08 4.37 -9.98
N ARG A 28 -14.51 4.16 -11.18
CA ARG A 28 -13.15 3.68 -11.35
C ARG A 28 -12.13 4.60 -10.68
N PHE A 29 -12.28 5.91 -10.84
CA PHE A 29 -11.41 6.90 -10.19
C PHE A 29 -11.51 6.84 -8.66
N LEU A 30 -12.72 6.84 -8.11
CA LEU A 30 -12.94 6.70 -6.66
C LEU A 30 -12.34 5.40 -6.10
N PHE A 31 -12.52 4.30 -6.83
CA PHE A 31 -11.98 3.00 -6.45
C PHE A 31 -10.45 2.99 -6.43
N PHE A 32 -9.81 3.53 -7.46
CA PHE A 32 -8.35 3.72 -7.49
C PHE A 32 -7.85 4.55 -6.31
N PHE A 33 -8.56 5.63 -5.97
CA PHE A 33 -8.20 6.48 -4.83
C PHE A 33 -8.30 5.71 -3.51
N GLY A 34 -9.35 4.91 -3.34
CA GLY A 34 -9.52 4.01 -2.20
C GLY A 34 -8.38 2.99 -2.08
N ILE A 35 -8.02 2.32 -3.17
CA ILE A 35 -6.90 1.37 -3.22
C ILE A 35 -5.59 2.07 -2.83
N PHE A 36 -5.33 3.27 -3.36
CA PHE A 36 -4.12 4.02 -3.05
C PHE A 36 -4.00 4.36 -1.56
N ILE A 37 -5.11 4.77 -0.94
CA ILE A 37 -5.15 5.03 0.51
C ILE A 37 -4.90 3.73 1.28
N ALA A 38 -5.59 2.65 0.92
CA ALA A 38 -5.44 1.35 1.58
C ALA A 38 -3.99 0.84 1.53
N VAL A 39 -3.36 0.87 0.35
CA VAL A 39 -1.95 0.49 0.16
C VAL A 39 -1.01 1.41 0.97
N SER A 40 -1.30 2.71 1.02
CA SER A 40 -0.52 3.67 1.83
C SER A 40 -0.53 3.29 3.31
N ILE A 41 -1.72 3.02 3.86
CA ILE A 41 -1.89 2.63 5.27
C ILE A 41 -1.18 1.29 5.53
N LEU A 42 -1.34 0.32 4.64
CA LEU A 42 -0.71 -1.01 4.77
C LEU A 42 0.82 -0.90 4.85
N ILE A 43 1.43 -0.09 3.98
CA ILE A 43 2.88 0.15 3.96
C ILE A 43 3.33 0.81 5.28
N GLU A 44 2.56 1.77 5.80
CA GLU A 44 2.87 2.44 7.07
C GLU A 44 2.84 1.45 8.25
N ILE A 45 1.84 0.56 8.28
CA ILE A 45 1.73 -0.50 9.28
C ILE A 45 2.93 -1.44 9.21
N ILE A 46 3.26 -1.95 8.02
CA ILE A 46 4.39 -2.86 7.79
C ILE A 46 5.69 -2.18 8.25
N ARG A 47 5.91 -0.92 7.86
CA ARG A 47 7.08 -0.14 8.30
C ARG A 47 7.16 -0.07 9.82
N LYS A 48 6.05 0.25 10.49
CA LYS A 48 5.98 0.37 11.96
C LYS A 48 6.31 -0.97 12.64
N ILE A 49 5.85 -2.08 12.09
CA ILE A 49 6.17 -3.44 12.56
C ILE A 49 7.66 -3.74 12.39
N ILE A 50 8.21 -3.55 11.18
CA ILE A 50 9.64 -3.78 10.89
C ILE A 50 10.54 -2.95 11.82
N VAL A 51 10.20 -1.68 12.02
CA VAL A 51 10.95 -0.78 12.92
C VAL A 51 10.89 -1.30 14.37
N ARG A 52 9.73 -1.73 14.86
CA ARG A 52 9.59 -2.31 16.21
C ARG A 52 10.43 -3.58 16.39
N ILE A 53 10.42 -4.49 15.41
CA ILE A 53 11.20 -5.72 15.45
C ILE A 53 12.71 -5.40 15.46
N LYS A 54 13.15 -4.48 14.61
CA LYS A 54 14.55 -4.03 14.53
C LYS A 54 15.04 -3.44 15.85
N LEU A 55 14.20 -2.65 16.54
CA LEU A 55 14.54 -2.08 17.85
C LEU A 55 14.63 -3.14 18.94
N LYS A 56 13.71 -4.12 18.95
CA LYS A 56 13.74 -5.25 19.90
C LYS A 56 15.01 -6.09 19.75
N ASN A 57 15.40 -6.43 18.52
CA ASN A 57 16.63 -7.18 18.25
C ASN A 57 17.92 -6.45 18.63
N ARG A 58 17.92 -5.11 18.60
CA ARG A 58 19.07 -4.32 19.08
C ARG A 58 19.19 -4.31 20.59
N LYS A 59 18.07 -4.29 21.33
CA LYS A 59 18.07 -4.37 22.80
C LYS A 59 18.52 -5.74 23.32
N SER A 60 18.19 -6.82 22.62
CA SER A 60 18.59 -8.19 23.00
C SER A 60 20.08 -8.50 22.80
N LYS A 61 20.82 -7.64 22.09
CA LYS A 61 22.27 -7.80 21.80
C LYS A 61 23.17 -6.97 22.72
N LYS A 62 22.60 -6.28 23.73
CA LYS A 62 23.30 -5.49 24.73
C LYS A 62 23.15 -6.16 26.08
#